data_AF-A0A2V6H9S8-F1
#
_entry.id   AF-A0A2V6H9S8-F1
#
_cell.length_a   1.000
_cell.length_b   1.000
_cell.length_c   1.000
_cell.angle_alpha   90.00
_cell.angle_beta   90.00
_cell.angle_gamma   90.00
#
_symmetry.space_group_name_H-M   'P 1'
#
loop_
_entity.id
_entity.type
_entity.pdbx_description
1 polymer ?
#
loop_
_entity_poly.entity_id
_entity_poly.type
_entity_poly.pdbx_seq_one_letter_code
_entity_poly.pdbx_strand_id
1 'polypeptide(L)' 'RITKANVDQVTEGMSKKQVESILGQPTSSKTEDPTIIRQTTYVYRQGKDTVTIVFKDDKVQSKDSTISD' A
#
# COMPACT_ATOMS: atom_id res chain seq x y z
N ARG A 1 -12.11 3.60 -5.99
CA ARG A 1 -11.67 4.98 -5.68
C ARG A 1 -10.82 4.89 -4.43
N ILE A 2 -9.61 5.44 -4.42
CA ILE A 2 -8.79 5.50 -3.19
C ILE A 2 -9.27 6.72 -2.42
N THR A 3 -10.04 6.49 -1.36
CA THR A 3 -10.59 7.52 -0.47
C THR A 3 -9.85 7.47 0.86
N LYS A 4 -9.86 8.57 1.61
CA LYS A 4 -9.26 8.62 2.96
C LYS A 4 -9.80 7.53 3.88
N ALA A 5 -11.11 7.31 3.89
CA ALA A 5 -11.74 6.24 4.68
C ALA A 5 -11.23 4.83 4.34
N ASN A 6 -10.91 4.54 3.07
CA ASN A 6 -10.36 3.24 2.69
C ASN A 6 -8.87 3.15 3.06
N VAL A 7 -8.12 4.23 2.87
CA VAL A 7 -6.71 4.29 3.26
C VAL A 7 -6.56 4.13 4.77
N ASP A 8 -7.42 4.74 5.57
CA ASP A 8 -7.40 4.67 7.03
C ASP A 8 -7.71 3.26 7.57
N GLN A 9 -8.43 2.44 6.80
CA GLN A 9 -8.64 1.02 7.13
C GLN A 9 -7.38 0.16 6.95
N VAL A 10 -6.38 0.60 6.18
CA VAL A 10 -5.13 -0.13 6.04
C VAL A 10 -4.24 0.11 7.25
N THR A 11 -3.98 -0.95 8.00
CA THR A 11 -3.13 -0.92 9.20
C THR A 11 -1.85 -1.74 9.00
N GLU A 12 -0.86 -1.50 9.85
CA GLU A 12 0.33 -2.32 9.94
C GLU A 12 -0.02 -3.80 10.16
N GLY A 13 0.80 -4.70 9.61
CA GLY A 13 0.63 -6.14 9.71
C GLY A 13 -0.34 -6.77 8.69
N MET A 14 -1.16 -5.98 8.00
CA MET A 14 -2.07 -6.50 6.96
C MET A 14 -1.31 -7.14 5.79
N SER A 15 -1.87 -8.20 5.22
CA SER A 15 -1.32 -8.81 4.01
C SER A 15 -1.63 -7.99 2.75
N LYS A 16 -0.85 -8.21 1.68
CA LYS A 16 -1.10 -7.61 0.34
C LYS A 16 -2.55 -7.82 -0.11
N LYS A 17 -3.08 -9.04 0.04
CA LYS A 17 -4.46 -9.38 -0.36
C LYS A 17 -5.51 -8.59 0.43
N GLN A 18 -5.29 -8.38 1.73
CA GLN A 18 -6.19 -7.55 2.55
C GLN A 18 -6.16 -6.09 2.09
N VAL A 19 -4.98 -5.54 1.83
CA VAL A 19 -4.84 -4.18 1.31
C VAL A 19 -5.51 -4.04 -0.05
N GLU A 20 -5.31 -5.00 -0.96
CA GLU A 20 -5.95 -5.01 -2.27
C GLU A 20 -7.47 -5.15 -2.19
N SER A 21 -7.99 -5.85 -1.18
CA SER A 21 -9.43 -5.94 -0.94
C SER A 21 -10.05 -4.62 -0.48
N ILE A 22 -9.26 -3.73 0.13
CA ILE A 22 -9.72 -2.42 0.65
C ILE A 22 -9.52 -1.32 -0.40
N LEU A 23 -8.34 -1.27 -1.02
CA LEU A 23 -7.92 -0.19 -1.93
C LEU A 23 -8.08 -0.55 -3.41
N GLY A 24 -8.27 -1.82 -3.73
CA GLY A 24 -8.19 -2.36 -5.08
C GLY A 24 -6.76 -2.67 -5.51
N GLN A 25 -6.57 -2.90 -6.81
CA GLN A 25 -5.24 -3.11 -7.37
C GLN A 25 -4.42 -1.81 -7.35
N PRO A 26 -3.11 -1.89 -7.02
CA PRO A 26 -2.24 -0.73 -7.09
C PRO A 26 -2.04 -0.26 -8.54
N THR A 27 -1.76 1.02 -8.72
CA THR A 27 -1.38 1.58 -10.02
C THR A 27 0.01 1.10 -10.43
N SER A 28 0.90 0.89 -9.46
CA SER A 28 2.21 0.30 -9.68
C SER A 28 2.66 -0.48 -8.45
N SER A 29 3.40 -1.55 -8.68
CA SER A 29 4.01 -2.36 -7.63
C SER A 29 5.47 -2.64 -7.96
N LYS A 30 6.36 -2.48 -6.99
CA LYS A 30 7.76 -2.88 -7.08
C LYS A 30 8.08 -3.89 -5.99
N THR A 31 8.63 -5.04 -6.35
CA THR A 31 9.12 -6.02 -5.38
C THR A 31 10.63 -6.07 -5.45
N GLU A 32 11.28 -5.98 -4.30
CA GLU A 32 12.71 -6.17 -4.13
C GLU A 32 12.89 -7.36 -3.20
N ASP A 33 13.60 -8.39 -3.66
CA ASP A 33 13.82 -9.61 -2.91
C ASP A 33 15.34 -9.84 -2.72
N PRO A 34 16.00 -9.00 -1.91
CA PRO A 34 17.34 -9.33 -1.44
C PRO A 34 17.24 -10.56 -0.53
N THR A 35 18.26 -11.40 -0.53
CA THR A 35 18.34 -12.69 0.18
C THR A 35 18.05 -12.67 1.70
N ILE A 36 17.80 -11.50 2.30
CA ILE A 36 17.60 -11.30 3.74
C ILE A 36 16.17 -10.83 4.06
N ILE A 37 15.58 -9.91 3.28
CA ILE A 37 14.28 -9.29 3.58
C ILE A 37 13.55 -9.01 2.28
N ARG A 38 12.36 -9.59 2.09
CA ARG A 38 11.53 -9.26 0.94
C ARG A 38 10.74 -7.98 1.20
N GLN A 39 10.92 -6.98 0.34
CA GLN A 39 10.18 -5.72 0.38
C GLN A 39 9.29 -5.60 -0.85
N THR A 40 8.09 -5.07 -0.68
CA THR A 40 7.21 -4.73 -1.81
C THR A 40 6.61 -3.37 -1.57
N THR A 41 6.65 -2.50 -2.55
CA THR A 41 6.05 -1.17 -2.49
C THR A 41 4.88 -1.11 -3.46
N TYR A 42 3.70 -0.81 -2.94
CA TYR A 42 2.51 -0.52 -3.73
C TYR A 42 2.30 0.99 -3.79
N VAL A 43 1.97 1.46 -4.98
CA VAL A 43 1.64 2.86 -5.24
C VAL A 43 0.26 2.93 -5.89
N TYR A 44 -0.63 3.69 -5.27
CA TYR A 44 -1.96 4.00 -5.79
C TYR A 44 -1.99 5.46 -6.19
N ARG A 45 -2.46 5.76 -7.40
CA ARG A 45 -2.61 7.14 -7.89
C ARG A 45 -4.04 7.40 -8.33
N GLN A 46 -4.56 8.55 -7.91
CA GLN A 46 -5.86 9.05 -8.34
C GLN A 46 -5.78 10.57 -8.53
N GLY A 47 -5.68 11.01 -9.78
CA GLY A 47 -5.45 12.42 -10.08
C GLY A 47 -4.12 12.89 -9.49
N LYS A 48 -4.17 13.87 -8.59
CA LYS A 48 -3.01 14.39 -7.87
C LYS A 48 -2.67 13.59 -6.60
N ASP A 49 -3.58 12.74 -6.15
CA ASP A 49 -3.44 12.05 -4.87
C ASP A 49 -2.67 10.74 -5.04
N THR A 50 -1.80 10.45 -4.08
CA THR A 50 -0.96 9.25 -4.05
C THR A 50 -1.05 8.57 -2.69
N VAL A 51 -1.07 7.24 -2.69
CA VAL A 51 -0.91 6.41 -1.49
C VAL A 51 0.25 5.45 -1.75
N THR A 52 1.21 5.41 -0.84
CA THR A 52 2.35 4.49 -0.88
C THR A 52 2.26 3.53 0.29
N ILE A 53 2.31 2.24 0.01
CA ILE A 53 2.29 1.18 1.04
C ILE A 53 3.53 0.34 0.88
N VAL A 54 4.31 0.23 1.95
CA VAL A 54 5.48 -0.64 2.00
C VAL A 54 5.11 -1.90 2.75
N PHE A 55 5.38 -3.04 2.14
CA PHE A 55 5.28 -4.35 2.73
C PHE A 55 6.68 -4.88 3.00
N LYS A 56 6.87 -5.43 4.20
CA LYS A 56 8.05 -6.20 4.57
C LYS A 56 7.59 -7.60 4.97
N ASP A 57 8.21 -8.63 4.40
CA ASP A 57 7.83 -10.03 4.62
C ASP A 57 6.32 -10.26 4.39
N ASP A 58 5.80 -9.67 3.31
CA ASP A 58 4.39 -9.71 2.88
C ASP A 58 3.36 -9.04 3.80
N LYS A 59 3.81 -8.30 4.82
CA LYS A 59 2.96 -7.54 5.73
C LYS A 59 3.19 -6.04 5.62
N VAL A 60 2.13 -5.24 5.75
CA VAL A 60 2.23 -3.78 5.78
C VAL A 60 3.18 -3.38 6.90
N GLN A 61 4.22 -2.66 6.51
CA GLN A 61 5.21 -2.08 7.40
C GLN A 61 4.99 -0.58 7.57
N SER A 62 4.60 0.12 6.50
CA SER A 62 4.29 1.54 6.55
C SER A 62 3.33 1.95 5.44
N LYS A 63 2.67 3.08 5.65
CA LYS A 63 1.71 3.69 4.74
C LYS A 63 1.89 5.21 4.78
N ASP A 64 1.95 5.81 3.61
CA ASP A 64 2.00 7.27 3.41
C ASP A 64 0.90 7.67 2.41
N SER A 65 0.25 8.81 2.61
CA SER A 65 -0.81 9.29 1.73
C SER A 65 -0.83 10.81 1.63
N THR A 66 -1.03 11.30 0.41
CA THR A 66 -1.26 12.72 0.14
C THR A 66 -2.75 13.09 0.08
N ILE A 67 -3.66 12.15 0.37
CA ILE A 67 -5.11 12.41 0.35
C ILE A 67 -5.46 13.21 1.61
N SER A 68 -5.82 14.47 1.40
CA SER A 68 -6.46 15.32 2.42
C SER A 68 -7.97 15.02 2.48
N ASP A 69 -8.57 15.26 3.65
CA ASP A 69 -10.04 15.25 3.84
C ASP A 69 -10.76 16.23 2.90
#